data_AF-A0A1D6IIK3-F1
#
_entry.id   AF-A0A1D6IIK3-F1
#
_cell.length_a   1.000
_cell.length_b   1.000
_cell.length_c   1.000
_cell.angle_alpha   90.00
_cell.angle_beta   90.00
_cell.angle_gamma   90.00
#
_symmetry.space_group_name_H-M   'P 1'
#
loop_
_entity.id
_entity.type
_entity.pdbx_description
1 polymer ?
#
loop_
_entity_poly.entity_id
_entity_poly.type
_entity_poly.pdbx_seq_one_letter_code
_entity_poly.pdbx_strand_id
1 'polypeptide(L)'
;MSTEATLNNSGGSESALLLLEQLAEVFGKLKTHTETFLHLQNGIKWEDIEGHFLSLDESYRSKFDELVEKEKALEEKKAEACRLIAEKEAKVSTKEHASLNQLQELRDAAVSSLAEVRQKYKVELAEILEASGSKDKKVSTSINDNNASRASEENTPASGSGEASEALPVETKPRPVLKQLCEQMDTKGLLKFLSENCRKLASFRDELSVALKCATDPARFVLNSLEGFFPPDQTNSPGSKHNALEVQRKSCILLMEAIAPALGMKEPGGDDPWSSEIKEQAKEIAEEWKSKLAEIDLDASNGYSLEAQAFLQLLTTFNVDSVLDEDELCKIVVAVSRRKQTAVSCRSLGLNEKVPGWYPPRMPQVSLRSWLSGTGKLMQFISYKLLGFRRHSPLHLC
;
A
#
# COMPACT_ATOMS: atom_id res chain seq x y z
N MET A 1 18.29 -105.64 -44.84
CA MET A 1 19.49 -104.86 -44.51
C MET A 1 19.10 -103.39 -44.56
N SER A 2 19.55 -102.65 -43.56
CA SER A 2 18.86 -101.54 -42.91
C SER A 2 18.71 -100.26 -43.72
N THR A 3 17.60 -99.59 -43.41
CA THR A 3 17.09 -98.29 -43.85
C THR A 3 17.88 -97.10 -43.28
N GLU A 4 17.99 -96.06 -44.09
CA GLU A 4 18.44 -94.70 -43.76
C GLU A 4 17.69 -94.11 -42.55
N ALA A 5 18.40 -93.33 -41.74
CA ALA A 5 17.84 -92.37 -40.81
C ALA A 5 18.58 -91.04 -40.96
N THR A 6 18.01 -90.16 -41.76
CA THR A 6 18.34 -88.73 -41.82
C THR A 6 17.78 -88.09 -40.54
N LEU A 7 18.66 -87.58 -39.66
CA LEU A 7 18.26 -86.76 -38.51
C LEU A 7 18.68 -85.31 -38.73
N ASN A 8 17.65 -84.47 -38.80
CA ASN A 8 17.67 -83.04 -39.04
C ASN A 8 18.37 -82.29 -37.89
N ASN A 9 19.33 -81.42 -38.24
CA ASN A 9 19.91 -80.43 -37.34
C ASN A 9 20.00 -79.08 -38.08
N SER A 10 18.89 -78.33 -38.18
CA SER A 10 18.87 -77.03 -38.87
C SER A 10 18.27 -75.86 -38.06
N GLY A 11 17.89 -76.07 -36.80
CA GLY A 11 17.25 -75.01 -35.98
C GLY A 11 18.21 -74.05 -35.26
N GLY A 12 19.48 -74.44 -35.04
CA GLY A 12 20.43 -73.61 -34.27
C GLY A 12 21.19 -72.57 -35.09
N SER A 13 21.36 -72.79 -36.40
CA SER A 13 22.19 -71.93 -37.27
C SER A 13 21.48 -70.64 -37.68
N GLU A 14 20.16 -70.67 -37.88
CA GLU A 14 19.38 -69.47 -38.24
C GLU A 14 19.27 -68.49 -37.07
N SER A 15 19.13 -68.99 -35.84
CA SER A 15 19.11 -68.15 -34.64
C SER A 15 20.42 -67.42 -34.37
N ALA A 16 21.57 -68.06 -34.69
CA ALA A 16 22.88 -67.45 -34.51
C ALA A 16 23.16 -66.34 -35.55
N LEU A 17 22.68 -66.52 -36.78
CA LEU A 17 22.79 -65.49 -37.83
C LEU A 17 21.95 -64.25 -37.50
N LEU A 18 20.71 -64.44 -37.01
CA LEU A 18 19.86 -63.34 -36.56
C LEU A 18 20.49 -62.55 -35.41
N LEU A 19 21.13 -63.24 -34.45
CA LEU A 19 21.81 -62.59 -33.34
C LEU A 19 23.03 -61.77 -33.82
N LEU A 20 23.78 -62.28 -34.79
CA LEU A 20 24.94 -61.58 -35.37
C LEU A 20 24.51 -60.32 -36.12
N GLU A 21 23.40 -60.37 -36.86
CA GLU A 21 22.83 -59.22 -37.56
C GLU A 21 22.34 -58.14 -36.58
N GLN A 22 21.65 -58.54 -35.51
CA GLN A 22 21.27 -57.62 -34.43
C GLN A 22 22.48 -56.99 -33.75
N LEU A 23 23.54 -57.78 -33.50
CA LEU A 23 24.77 -57.28 -32.92
C LEU A 23 25.42 -56.24 -33.85
N ALA A 24 25.52 -56.54 -35.15
CA ALA A 24 26.06 -55.63 -36.16
C ALA A 24 25.25 -54.33 -36.25
N GLU A 25 23.93 -54.41 -36.15
CA GLU A 25 23.04 -53.25 -36.12
C GLU A 25 23.28 -52.38 -34.87
N VAL A 26 23.41 -53.01 -33.69
CA VAL A 26 23.70 -52.31 -32.43
C VAL A 26 25.08 -51.65 -32.46
N PHE A 27 26.10 -52.33 -32.99
CA PHE A 27 27.44 -51.75 -33.15
C PHE A 27 27.45 -50.62 -34.18
N GLY A 28 26.68 -50.73 -35.27
CA GLY A 28 26.47 -49.64 -36.22
C GLY A 28 25.86 -48.41 -35.56
N LYS A 29 24.78 -48.59 -34.79
CA LYS A 29 24.14 -47.52 -34.00
C LYS A 29 25.12 -46.90 -33.01
N LEU A 30 25.88 -47.71 -32.27
CA LEU A 30 26.88 -47.22 -31.31
C LEU A 30 27.96 -46.39 -31.99
N LYS A 31 28.43 -46.81 -33.17
CA LYS A 31 29.41 -46.07 -33.95
C LYS A 31 28.86 -44.72 -34.41
N THR A 32 27.65 -44.69 -34.97
CA THR A 32 27.00 -43.42 -35.37
C THR A 32 26.81 -42.48 -34.18
N HIS A 33 26.40 -43.00 -33.02
CA HIS A 33 26.27 -42.20 -31.80
C HIS A 33 27.61 -41.59 -31.37
N THR A 34 28.70 -42.38 -31.44
CA THR A 34 30.05 -41.92 -31.11
C THR A 34 30.52 -40.82 -32.07
N GLU A 35 30.27 -40.97 -33.37
CA GLU A 35 30.59 -39.96 -34.39
C GLU A 35 29.79 -38.67 -34.18
N THR A 36 28.49 -38.77 -33.86
CA THR A 36 27.67 -37.60 -33.55
C THR A 36 28.10 -36.89 -32.26
N PHE A 37 28.56 -37.64 -31.26
CA PHE A 37 29.07 -37.08 -30.01
C PHE A 37 30.35 -36.26 -30.25
N LEU A 38 31.30 -36.81 -31.02
CA LEU A 38 32.54 -36.09 -31.38
C LEU A 38 32.25 -34.85 -32.23
N HIS A 39 31.28 -34.94 -33.15
CA HIS A 39 30.84 -33.78 -33.94
C HIS A 39 30.22 -32.69 -33.06
N LEU A 40 29.40 -33.05 -32.06
CA LEU A 40 28.79 -32.11 -31.13
C LEU A 40 29.84 -31.46 -30.21
N GLN A 41 30.81 -32.25 -29.73
CA GLN A 41 31.91 -31.78 -28.89
C GLN A 41 32.77 -30.73 -29.61
N ASN A 42 33.00 -30.88 -30.91
CA ASN A 42 33.75 -29.91 -31.73
C ASN A 42 32.90 -28.70 -32.17
N GLY A 43 31.56 -28.80 -32.10
CA GLY A 43 30.63 -27.74 -32.53
C GLY A 43 30.33 -26.71 -31.44
N ILE A 44 30.41 -27.08 -30.17
CA ILE A 44 30.22 -26.16 -29.04
C ILE A 44 31.56 -25.54 -28.68
N LYS A 45 31.76 -24.28 -29.09
CA LYS A 45 32.92 -23.47 -28.71
C LYS A 45 32.72 -22.97 -27.27
N TRP A 46 33.19 -23.75 -26.31
CA TRP A 46 33.08 -23.44 -24.89
C TRP A 46 33.73 -22.10 -24.53
N GLU A 47 34.76 -21.69 -25.26
CA GLU A 47 35.46 -20.41 -25.09
C GLU A 47 34.54 -19.21 -25.36
N ASP A 48 33.64 -19.31 -26.35
CA ASP A 48 32.68 -18.25 -26.66
C ASP A 48 31.62 -18.11 -25.55
N ILE A 49 31.20 -19.24 -24.98
CA ILE A 49 30.24 -19.29 -23.87
C ILE A 49 30.87 -18.72 -22.60
N GLU A 50 32.08 -19.16 -22.27
CA GLU A 50 32.85 -18.67 -21.13
C GLU A 50 33.10 -17.16 -21.25
N GLY A 51 33.52 -16.68 -22.43
CA GLY A 51 33.71 -15.26 -22.71
C GLY A 51 32.44 -14.42 -22.50
N HIS A 52 31.28 -14.92 -22.92
CA HIS A 52 30.00 -14.24 -22.68
C HIS A 52 29.68 -14.13 -21.19
N PHE A 53 29.86 -15.21 -20.42
CA PHE A 53 29.60 -15.17 -18.98
C PHE A 53 30.57 -14.26 -18.23
N LEU A 54 31.86 -14.25 -18.60
CA LEU A 54 32.85 -13.33 -18.02
C LEU A 54 32.51 -11.86 -18.34
N SER A 55 32.18 -11.56 -19.60
CA SER A 55 31.76 -10.20 -19.99
C SER A 55 30.49 -9.76 -19.27
N LEU A 56 29.54 -10.69 -19.07
CA LEU A 56 28.32 -10.42 -18.34
C LEU A 56 28.58 -10.17 -16.85
N ASP A 57 29.47 -10.96 -16.22
CA ASP A 57 29.88 -10.78 -14.83
C ASP A 57 30.56 -9.42 -14.62
N GLU A 58 31.51 -9.05 -15.49
CA GLU A 58 32.16 -7.73 -15.48
C GLU A 58 31.15 -6.59 -15.64
N SER A 59 30.17 -6.75 -16.54
CA SER A 59 29.11 -5.76 -16.73
C SER A 59 28.24 -5.59 -15.49
N TYR A 60 27.85 -6.69 -14.82
CA TYR A 60 27.07 -6.62 -13.58
C TYR A 60 27.86 -6.03 -12.44
N ARG A 61 29.13 -6.42 -12.29
CA ARG A 61 30.02 -5.93 -11.25
C ARG A 61 30.25 -4.42 -11.40
N SER A 62 30.51 -3.95 -12.62
CA SER A 62 30.63 -2.51 -12.93
C SER A 62 29.34 -1.72 -12.61
N LYS A 63 28.16 -2.25 -12.96
CA LYS A 63 26.88 -1.62 -12.61
C LYS A 63 26.64 -1.61 -11.10
N PHE A 64 27.05 -2.65 -10.39
CA PHE A 64 26.94 -2.72 -8.94
C PHE A 64 27.79 -1.63 -8.28
N ASP A 65 29.04 -1.46 -8.71
CA ASP A 65 29.92 -0.40 -8.22
C ASP A 65 29.36 0.99 -8.52
N GLU A 66 28.80 1.21 -9.72
CA GLU A 66 28.13 2.48 -10.07
C GLU A 66 26.92 2.77 -9.16
N LEU A 67 26.15 1.74 -8.81
CA LEU A 67 25.01 1.89 -7.89
C LEU A 67 25.46 2.22 -6.46
N VAL A 68 26.54 1.60 -5.99
CA VAL A 68 27.13 1.88 -4.67
C VAL A 68 27.61 3.34 -4.59
N GLU A 69 28.27 3.85 -5.63
CA GLU A 69 28.69 5.25 -5.66
C GLU A 69 27.50 6.22 -5.72
N LYS A 70 26.44 5.88 -6.46
CA LYS A 70 25.19 6.66 -6.47
C LYS A 70 24.50 6.67 -5.11
N GLU A 71 24.46 5.53 -4.42
CA GLU A 71 23.91 5.43 -3.06
C GLU A 71 24.67 6.34 -2.11
N LYS A 72 26.00 6.28 -2.11
CA LYS A 72 26.85 7.13 -1.28
C LYS A 72 26.62 8.62 -1.56
N ALA A 73 26.54 9.02 -2.82
CA ALA A 73 26.26 10.41 -3.21
C ALA A 73 24.86 10.88 -2.78
N LEU A 74 23.86 9.99 -2.78
CA LEU A 74 22.53 10.32 -2.27
C LEU A 74 22.51 10.47 -0.75
N GLU A 75 23.25 9.63 -0.03
CA GLU A 75 23.33 9.73 1.44
C GLU A 75 24.06 11.01 1.86
N GLU A 76 25.10 11.42 1.14
CA GLU A 76 25.77 12.71 1.36
C GLU A 76 24.82 13.89 1.10
N LYS A 77 24.06 13.87 -0.01
CA LYS A 77 23.04 14.89 -0.30
C LYS A 77 21.97 14.96 0.77
N LYS A 78 21.54 13.81 1.30
CA LYS A 78 20.57 13.72 2.39
C LYS A 78 21.14 14.30 3.69
N ALA A 79 22.39 13.99 4.03
CA ALA A 79 23.06 14.55 5.20
C ALA A 79 23.16 16.10 5.11
N GLU A 80 23.51 16.63 3.95
CA GLU A 80 23.58 18.08 3.72
C GLU A 80 22.20 18.74 3.85
N ALA A 81 21.16 18.14 3.28
CA ALA A 81 19.79 18.64 3.42
C ALA A 81 19.32 18.66 4.88
N CYS A 82 19.59 17.59 5.64
CA CYS A 82 19.28 17.53 7.08
C CYS A 82 20.02 18.62 7.87
N ARG A 83 21.28 18.89 7.53
CA ARG A 83 22.07 19.95 8.18
C ARG A 83 21.46 21.34 7.93
N LEU A 84 21.04 21.62 6.69
CA LEU A 84 20.38 22.88 6.34
C LEU A 84 19.04 23.05 7.05
N ILE A 85 18.25 21.97 7.18
CA ILE A 85 16.98 21.99 7.91
C ILE A 85 17.23 22.30 9.39
N ALA A 86 18.16 21.60 10.05
CA ALA A 86 18.49 21.83 11.45
C ALA A 86 18.96 23.27 11.72
N GLU A 87 19.75 23.85 10.80
CA GLU A 87 20.17 25.25 10.90
C GLU A 87 18.99 26.23 10.80
N LYS A 88 18.03 25.97 9.90
CA LYS A 88 16.81 26.78 9.76
C LYS A 88 15.90 26.65 10.98
N GLU A 89 15.74 25.44 11.51
CA GLU A 89 14.97 25.17 12.73
C GLU A 89 15.55 25.91 13.94
N ALA A 90 16.87 25.86 14.14
CA ALA A 90 17.53 26.59 15.23
C ALA A 90 17.32 28.12 15.11
N LYS A 91 17.41 28.66 13.88
CA LYS A 91 17.15 30.08 13.61
C LYS A 91 15.70 30.46 13.88
N VAL A 92 14.74 29.61 13.53
CA VAL A 92 13.32 29.83 13.79
C VAL A 92 13.04 29.75 15.29
N SER A 93 13.51 28.71 15.97
CA SER A 93 13.34 28.53 17.42
C SER A 93 13.91 29.71 18.22
N THR A 94 15.07 30.24 17.82
CA THR A 94 15.65 31.44 18.46
C THR A 94 14.73 32.66 18.30
N LYS A 95 14.15 32.85 17.10
CA LYS A 95 13.22 33.96 16.84
C LYS A 95 11.88 33.79 17.58
N GLU A 96 11.37 32.56 17.65
CA GLU A 96 10.16 32.24 18.40
C GLU A 96 10.35 32.52 19.89
N HIS A 97 11.46 32.09 20.48
CA HIS A 97 11.79 32.39 21.87
C HIS A 97 11.94 33.90 22.13
N ALA A 98 12.62 34.63 21.24
CA ALA A 98 12.73 36.09 21.37
C ALA A 98 11.36 36.79 21.33
N SER A 99 10.47 36.37 20.41
CA SER A 99 9.13 36.94 20.26
C SER A 99 8.23 36.60 21.45
N LEU A 100 8.32 35.37 21.97
CA LEU A 100 7.59 34.95 23.18
C LEU A 100 8.03 35.76 24.40
N ASN A 101 9.33 35.99 24.57
CA ASN A 101 9.84 36.81 25.67
C ASN A 101 9.31 38.25 25.59
N GLN A 102 9.29 38.86 24.40
CA GLN A 102 8.72 40.19 24.21
C GLN A 102 7.23 40.25 24.54
N LEU A 103 6.44 39.25 24.12
CA LEU A 103 5.02 39.17 24.47
C LEU A 103 4.79 39.01 25.97
N GLN A 104 5.64 38.23 26.63
CA GLN A 104 5.60 38.06 28.08
C GLN A 104 5.88 39.38 28.81
N GLU A 105 6.92 40.12 28.39
CA GLU A 105 7.25 41.43 28.94
C GLU A 105 6.11 42.44 28.77
N LEU A 106 5.49 42.49 27.58
CA LEU A 106 4.33 43.36 27.32
C LEU A 106 3.13 42.98 28.19
N ARG A 107 2.86 41.69 28.37
CA ARG A 107 1.81 41.20 29.27
C ARG A 107 2.09 41.63 30.70
N ASP A 108 3.31 41.47 31.18
CA ASP A 108 3.69 41.82 32.55
C ASP A 108 3.58 43.32 32.81
N ALA A 109 3.99 44.15 31.85
CA ALA A 109 3.81 45.61 31.91
C ALA A 109 2.33 46.00 31.96
N ALA A 110 1.47 45.37 31.15
CA ALA A 110 0.03 45.63 31.16
C ALA A 110 -0.64 45.19 32.47
N VAL A 111 -0.26 44.03 33.01
CA VAL A 111 -0.75 43.54 34.31
C VAL A 111 -0.31 44.45 35.45
N SER A 112 0.94 44.93 35.45
CA SER A 112 1.43 45.91 36.42
C SER A 112 0.61 47.20 36.35
N SER A 113 0.37 47.72 35.15
CA SER A 113 -0.45 48.92 34.94
C SER A 113 -1.89 48.74 35.44
N LEU A 114 -2.50 47.58 35.19
CA LEU A 114 -3.84 47.25 35.70
C LEU A 114 -3.86 47.11 37.22
N ALA A 115 -2.82 46.54 37.82
CA ALA A 115 -2.70 46.45 39.28
C ALA A 115 -2.59 47.82 39.93
N GLU A 116 -1.82 48.74 39.35
CA GLU A 116 -1.73 50.14 39.81
C GLU A 116 -3.08 50.85 39.74
N VAL A 117 -3.80 50.72 38.61
CA VAL A 117 -5.14 51.29 38.43
C VAL A 117 -6.10 50.72 39.47
N ARG A 118 -6.11 49.40 39.67
CA ARG A 118 -6.97 48.73 40.66
C ARG A 118 -6.66 49.22 42.08
N GLN A 119 -5.40 49.41 42.41
CA GLN A 119 -5.00 49.92 43.72
C GLN A 119 -5.48 51.37 43.92
N LYS A 120 -5.36 52.23 42.91
CA LYS A 120 -5.91 53.61 42.96
C LYS A 120 -7.43 53.60 43.23
N TYR A 121 -8.20 52.83 42.47
CA TYR A 121 -9.65 52.71 42.69
C TYR A 121 -10.00 52.19 44.09
N LYS A 122 -9.20 51.25 44.62
CA LYS A 122 -9.43 50.70 45.97
C LYS A 122 -9.20 51.76 47.07
N VAL A 123 -8.21 52.63 46.90
CA VAL A 123 -7.95 53.77 47.81
C VAL A 123 -9.07 54.80 47.72
N GLU A 124 -9.47 55.18 46.50
CA GLU A 124 -10.56 56.14 46.26
C GLU A 124 -11.91 55.64 46.81
N LEU A 125 -12.20 54.34 46.68
CA LEU A 125 -13.40 53.72 47.23
C LEU A 125 -13.39 53.70 48.78
N ALA A 126 -12.22 53.51 49.39
CA ALA A 126 -12.08 53.57 50.85
C ALA A 126 -12.30 55.01 51.37
N GLU A 127 -11.79 56.03 50.68
CA GLU A 127 -12.04 57.43 51.03
C GLU A 127 -13.53 57.82 50.94
N ILE A 128 -14.26 57.29 49.95
CA ILE A 128 -15.71 57.51 49.81
C ILE A 128 -16.50 56.84 50.96
N LEU A 129 -16.09 55.64 51.39
CA LEU A 129 -16.74 54.92 52.49
C LEU A 129 -16.52 55.64 53.84
N GLU A 130 -15.31 56.13 54.11
CA GLU A 130 -14.98 56.84 55.35
C GLU A 130 -15.62 58.24 55.43
N ALA A 131 -15.97 58.86 54.29
CA ALA A 131 -16.73 60.13 54.25
C ALA A 131 -18.23 59.94 54.54
N SER A 132 -18.75 58.71 54.53
CA SER A 132 -20.18 58.40 54.71
C SER A 132 -20.50 57.89 56.12
N GLY A 133 -20.28 58.73 57.11
CA GLY A 133 -20.78 58.51 58.47
C GLY A 133 -22.27 58.85 58.62
N SER A 134 -23.10 57.81 58.75
CA SER A 134 -24.44 57.75 59.40
C SER A 134 -25.72 58.01 58.56
N LYS A 135 -26.47 56.94 58.24
CA LYS A 135 -27.74 56.55 58.93
C LYS A 135 -28.43 55.34 58.29
N ASP A 136 -28.97 54.49 59.16
CA ASP A 136 -29.83 53.33 58.86
C ASP A 136 -31.06 53.68 58.00
N LYS A 137 -31.38 52.82 57.02
CA LYS A 137 -32.77 52.35 56.78
C LYS A 137 -32.85 51.17 55.81
N LYS A 138 -33.16 50.00 56.37
CA LYS A 138 -34.28 49.09 56.00
C LYS A 138 -34.94 49.36 54.63
N VAL A 139 -34.91 48.37 53.73
CA VAL A 139 -36.09 47.69 53.12
C VAL A 139 -35.64 46.37 52.48
N SER A 140 -36.47 45.35 52.67
CA SER A 140 -36.35 43.95 52.27
C SER A 140 -36.86 43.69 50.84
N THR A 141 -36.58 42.46 50.35
CA THR A 141 -37.39 41.64 49.40
C THR A 141 -37.44 42.11 47.94
N SER A 142 -37.45 41.27 46.90
CA SER A 142 -37.53 39.81 46.76
C SER A 142 -37.52 39.42 45.26
N ILE A 143 -37.12 38.17 44.96
CA ILE A 143 -37.78 37.24 44.01
C ILE A 143 -37.71 37.56 42.49
N ASN A 144 -36.78 36.85 41.84
CA ASN A 144 -37.06 35.70 40.95
C ASN A 144 -37.29 35.87 39.43
N ASP A 145 -36.71 34.88 38.75
CA ASP A 145 -37.00 34.27 37.44
C ASP A 145 -36.60 34.92 36.10
N ASN A 146 -35.59 34.25 35.53
CA ASN A 146 -35.58 33.59 34.21
C ASN A 146 -35.80 34.43 32.95
N ASN A 147 -34.75 34.46 32.10
CA ASN A 147 -34.88 33.73 30.84
C ASN A 147 -33.51 33.41 30.21
N ALA A 148 -33.26 32.12 30.04
CA ALA A 148 -32.40 31.59 28.99
C ALA A 148 -33.28 31.40 27.74
N SER A 149 -32.80 31.81 26.56
CA SER A 149 -33.26 31.23 25.29
C SER A 149 -32.36 31.60 24.10
N ARG A 150 -31.70 30.54 23.60
CA ARG A 150 -31.61 30.07 22.21
C ARG A 150 -30.89 30.92 21.15
N ALA A 151 -29.78 30.34 20.71
CA ALA A 151 -29.60 29.72 19.39
C ALA A 151 -30.60 30.07 18.26
N SER A 152 -29.99 30.56 17.17
CA SER A 152 -29.99 30.01 15.80
C SER A 152 -31.17 30.25 14.84
N GLU A 153 -30.74 30.55 13.62
CA GLU A 153 -31.36 30.35 12.29
C GLU A 153 -32.19 31.49 11.67
N GLU A 154 -31.65 32.04 10.58
CA GLU A 154 -32.43 32.46 9.43
C GLU A 154 -31.74 31.97 8.13
N ASN A 155 -32.58 31.61 7.16
CA ASN A 155 -32.37 30.66 6.06
C ASN A 155 -31.87 31.28 4.74
N THR A 156 -31.09 30.47 3.98
CA THR A 156 -31.14 30.03 2.53
C THR A 156 -32.01 30.85 1.53
N PRO A 157 -31.82 30.86 0.16
CA PRO A 157 -31.15 29.86 -0.71
C PRO A 157 -30.48 30.34 -2.06
N ALA A 158 -30.09 29.33 -2.89
CA ALA A 158 -29.98 29.30 -4.38
C ALA A 158 -28.66 29.77 -5.05
N SER A 159 -28.14 29.22 -6.16
CA SER A 159 -28.39 28.02 -7.00
C SER A 159 -27.34 27.99 -8.13
N GLY A 160 -26.99 26.79 -8.63
CA GLY A 160 -26.52 26.51 -10.01
C GLY A 160 -25.03 26.70 -10.31
N SER A 161 -24.40 26.01 -11.26
CA SER A 161 -24.78 24.91 -12.17
C SER A 161 -23.58 24.68 -13.11
N GLY A 162 -23.25 23.42 -13.43
CA GLY A 162 -22.51 22.98 -14.64
C GLY A 162 -21.00 23.29 -14.69
N GLU A 163 -20.13 22.49 -15.30
CA GLU A 163 -20.28 21.40 -16.27
C GLU A 163 -19.12 20.40 -16.12
N ALA A 164 -19.44 19.12 -16.28
CA ALA A 164 -18.48 18.06 -16.54
C ALA A 164 -18.25 17.96 -18.05
N SER A 165 -16.99 17.99 -18.48
CA SER A 165 -16.61 17.57 -19.83
C SER A 165 -16.11 16.12 -19.74
N GLU A 166 -17.03 15.20 -19.99
CA GLU A 166 -16.82 13.76 -20.03
C GLU A 166 -16.14 13.40 -21.36
N ALA A 167 -14.84 13.12 -21.33
CA ALA A 167 -14.14 12.54 -22.48
C ALA A 167 -14.40 11.03 -22.49
N LEU A 168 -15.03 10.58 -23.57
CA LEU A 168 -15.38 9.19 -23.87
C LEU A 168 -14.18 8.23 -23.70
N PRO A 169 -14.34 7.07 -23.05
CA PRO A 169 -13.31 6.06 -22.99
C PRO A 169 -13.18 5.33 -24.33
N VAL A 170 -11.95 5.27 -24.81
CA VAL A 170 -11.50 4.39 -25.89
C VAL A 170 -11.99 2.96 -25.61
N GLU A 171 -12.73 2.36 -26.56
CA GLU A 171 -13.19 0.96 -26.48
C GLU A 171 -11.98 0.00 -26.47
N THR A 172 -11.58 -0.42 -25.27
CA THR A 172 -10.63 -1.51 -25.09
C THR A 172 -11.38 -2.83 -25.18
N LYS A 173 -11.28 -3.51 -26.33
CA LYS A 173 -11.92 -4.82 -26.52
C LYS A 173 -11.18 -5.87 -25.67
N PRO A 174 -11.86 -6.54 -24.71
CA PRO A 174 -11.21 -7.51 -23.84
C PRO A 174 -10.78 -8.75 -24.63
N ARG A 175 -9.68 -9.38 -24.22
CA ARG A 175 -9.21 -10.64 -24.81
C ARG A 175 -10.30 -11.72 -24.67
N PRO A 176 -10.47 -12.60 -25.68
CA PRO A 176 -11.48 -13.67 -25.63
C PRO A 176 -11.35 -14.55 -24.38
N VAL A 177 -10.11 -14.84 -23.95
CA VAL A 177 -9.83 -15.67 -22.77
C VAL A 177 -10.31 -15.01 -21.48
N LEU A 178 -10.02 -13.71 -21.29
CA LEU A 178 -10.49 -12.97 -20.10
C LEU A 178 -12.02 -12.90 -20.05
N LYS A 179 -12.64 -12.62 -21.20
CA LYS A 179 -14.10 -12.62 -21.33
C LYS A 179 -14.70 -13.96 -20.94
N GLN A 180 -14.17 -15.06 -21.49
CA GLN A 180 -14.64 -16.41 -21.21
C GLN A 180 -14.51 -16.77 -19.72
N LEU A 181 -13.39 -16.43 -19.08
CA LEU A 181 -13.17 -16.70 -17.66
C LEU A 181 -14.16 -15.93 -16.78
N CYS A 182 -14.48 -14.68 -17.13
CA CYS A 182 -15.49 -13.88 -16.43
C CYS A 182 -16.91 -14.44 -16.63
N GLU A 183 -17.29 -14.81 -17.86
CA GLU A 183 -18.60 -15.42 -18.17
C GLU A 183 -18.81 -16.73 -17.43
N GLN A 184 -17.74 -17.52 -17.28
CA GLN A 184 -17.76 -18.81 -16.57
C GLN A 184 -17.64 -18.67 -15.05
N MET A 185 -17.42 -17.45 -14.52
CA MET A 185 -17.12 -17.21 -13.10
C MET A 185 -15.95 -18.07 -12.58
N ASP A 186 -14.95 -18.34 -13.44
CA ASP A 186 -13.80 -19.20 -13.11
C ASP A 186 -12.70 -18.42 -12.39
N THR A 187 -12.79 -18.37 -11.05
CA THR A 187 -11.85 -17.62 -10.20
C THR A 187 -10.44 -18.20 -10.27
N LYS A 188 -10.33 -19.53 -10.26
CA LYS A 188 -9.06 -20.26 -10.30
C LYS A 188 -8.37 -20.07 -11.65
N GLY A 189 -9.12 -20.19 -12.74
CA GLY A 189 -8.62 -19.93 -14.09
C GLY A 189 -8.17 -18.48 -14.28
N LEU A 190 -8.92 -17.52 -13.74
CA LEU A 190 -8.54 -16.11 -13.79
C LEU A 190 -7.25 -15.82 -13.03
N LEU A 191 -7.11 -16.29 -11.79
CA LEU A 191 -5.88 -16.11 -11.02
C LEU A 191 -4.69 -16.80 -11.68
N LYS A 192 -4.89 -18.00 -12.25
CA LYS A 192 -3.86 -18.69 -13.02
C LYS A 192 -3.43 -17.87 -14.24
N PHE A 193 -4.38 -17.37 -15.03
CA PHE A 193 -4.09 -16.53 -16.19
C PHE A 193 -3.31 -15.27 -15.81
N LEU A 194 -3.71 -14.58 -14.73
CA LEU A 194 -3.02 -13.39 -14.23
C LEU A 194 -1.60 -13.73 -13.76
N SER A 195 -1.42 -14.90 -13.13
CA SER A 195 -0.10 -15.37 -12.68
C SER A 195 0.86 -15.65 -13.84
N GLU A 196 0.37 -16.30 -14.90
CA GLU A 196 1.13 -16.59 -16.12
C GLU A 196 1.52 -15.32 -16.88
N ASN A 197 0.73 -14.25 -16.72
CA ASN A 197 0.95 -12.96 -17.37
C ASN A 197 1.39 -11.85 -16.40
N CYS A 198 2.03 -12.19 -15.28
CA CYS A 198 2.32 -11.28 -14.17
C CYS A 198 3.11 -10.00 -14.55
N ARG A 199 3.94 -10.05 -15.59
CA ARG A 199 4.70 -8.89 -16.11
C ARG A 199 3.82 -7.84 -16.80
N LYS A 200 2.59 -8.21 -17.16
CA LYS A 200 1.63 -7.40 -17.93
C LYS A 200 0.40 -6.98 -17.11
N LEU A 201 0.40 -7.21 -15.80
CA LEU A 201 -0.75 -6.90 -14.92
C LEU A 201 -1.26 -5.46 -15.07
N ALA A 202 -0.36 -4.48 -15.14
CA ALA A 202 -0.73 -3.08 -15.32
C ALA A 202 -1.50 -2.81 -16.63
N SER A 203 -1.18 -3.56 -17.69
CA SER A 203 -1.89 -3.43 -18.98
C SER A 203 -3.26 -4.12 -19.00
N PHE A 204 -3.55 -5.00 -18.04
CA PHE A 204 -4.84 -5.67 -17.97
C PHE A 204 -5.90 -4.89 -17.22
N ARG A 205 -5.56 -3.82 -16.50
CA ARG A 205 -6.55 -3.09 -15.68
C ARG A 205 -7.80 -2.72 -16.48
N ASP A 206 -7.61 -2.03 -17.61
CA ASP A 206 -8.73 -1.57 -18.44
C ASP A 206 -9.43 -2.75 -19.15
N GLU A 207 -8.67 -3.73 -19.67
CA GLU A 207 -9.23 -4.94 -20.29
C GLU A 207 -10.08 -5.75 -19.29
N LEU A 208 -9.61 -5.87 -18.05
CA LEU A 208 -10.25 -6.61 -16.97
C LEU A 208 -11.52 -5.90 -16.50
N SER A 209 -11.50 -4.57 -16.39
CA SER A 209 -12.72 -3.79 -16.12
C SER A 209 -13.81 -4.00 -17.18
N VAL A 210 -13.43 -4.15 -18.45
CA VAL A 210 -14.41 -4.46 -19.51
C VAL A 210 -14.85 -5.94 -19.46
N ALA A 211 -13.91 -6.87 -19.22
CA ALA A 211 -14.22 -8.29 -19.14
C ALA A 211 -15.14 -8.65 -17.96
N LEU A 212 -14.94 -8.01 -16.80
CA LEU A 212 -15.76 -8.21 -15.60
C LEU A 212 -17.25 -7.92 -15.83
N LYS A 213 -17.60 -7.05 -16.78
CA LYS A 213 -19.00 -6.79 -17.17
C LYS A 213 -19.71 -8.01 -17.76
N CYS A 214 -18.97 -9.02 -18.20
CA CYS A 214 -19.51 -10.26 -18.76
C CYS A 214 -19.79 -11.31 -17.68
N ALA A 215 -19.34 -11.08 -16.44
CA ALA A 215 -19.64 -11.97 -15.31
C ALA A 215 -21.10 -11.80 -14.87
N THR A 216 -21.73 -12.90 -14.45
CA THR A 216 -23.12 -12.88 -13.94
C THR A 216 -23.23 -12.12 -12.62
N ASP A 217 -22.20 -12.21 -11.77
CA ASP A 217 -22.09 -11.47 -10.52
C ASP A 217 -20.63 -11.02 -10.33
N PRO A 218 -20.24 -9.85 -10.87
CA PRO A 218 -18.86 -9.37 -10.82
C PRO A 218 -18.35 -9.16 -9.39
N ALA A 219 -19.23 -8.78 -8.46
CA ALA A 219 -18.90 -8.49 -7.07
C ALA A 219 -18.46 -9.75 -6.34
N ARG A 220 -19.34 -10.76 -6.37
CA ARG A 220 -19.07 -12.07 -5.76
C ARG A 220 -17.89 -12.74 -6.44
N PHE A 221 -17.75 -12.58 -7.75
CA PHE A 221 -16.61 -13.12 -8.50
C PHE A 221 -15.26 -12.57 -8.01
N VAL A 222 -15.18 -11.25 -7.80
CA VAL A 222 -13.97 -10.61 -7.27
C VAL A 222 -13.69 -11.06 -5.84
N LEU A 223 -14.70 -11.08 -4.96
CA LEU A 223 -14.53 -11.54 -3.56
C LEU A 223 -14.06 -13.00 -3.49
N ASN A 224 -14.65 -13.89 -4.28
CA ASN A 224 -14.23 -15.29 -4.35
C ASN A 224 -12.80 -15.45 -4.90
N SER A 225 -12.31 -14.49 -5.69
CA SER A 225 -10.93 -14.48 -6.20
C SER A 225 -9.90 -14.02 -5.16
N LEU A 226 -10.35 -13.58 -3.98
CA LEU A 226 -9.47 -13.21 -2.86
C LEU A 226 -9.03 -14.41 -2.03
N GLU A 227 -9.61 -15.59 -2.28
CA GLU A 227 -9.23 -16.84 -1.62
C GLU A 227 -7.74 -17.14 -1.80
N GLY A 228 -7.08 -17.54 -0.71
CA GLY A 228 -5.65 -17.86 -0.72
C GLY A 228 -4.71 -16.66 -0.69
N PHE A 229 -5.20 -15.42 -0.56
CA PHE A 229 -4.36 -14.23 -0.35
C PHE A 229 -3.42 -14.37 0.85
N PHE A 230 -3.92 -15.01 1.92
CA PHE A 230 -3.14 -15.45 3.07
C PHE A 230 -3.21 -16.97 3.22
N PRO A 231 -2.23 -17.74 2.72
CA PRO A 231 -2.23 -19.20 2.84
C PRO A 231 -2.07 -19.66 4.30
N PRO A 232 -2.64 -20.82 4.67
CA PRO A 232 -2.76 -21.28 6.06
C PRO A 232 -1.43 -21.64 6.75
N ASP A 233 -0.35 -21.89 6.00
CA ASP A 233 0.96 -22.21 6.57
C ASP A 233 2.08 -21.39 5.91
N GLN A 234 2.66 -20.45 6.66
CA GLN A 234 3.89 -19.72 6.30
C GLN A 234 5.14 -20.45 6.80
N THR A 235 5.15 -21.78 6.84
CA THR A 235 6.35 -22.56 7.16
C THR A 235 7.37 -22.43 6.03
N ASN A 236 8.33 -21.53 6.25
CA ASN A 236 9.62 -21.34 5.58
C ASN A 236 10.01 -22.45 4.59
N SER A 237 9.52 -22.38 3.34
CA SER A 237 10.08 -23.16 2.23
C SER A 237 10.86 -22.22 1.31
N PRO A 238 12.17 -22.43 1.08
CA PRO A 238 13.01 -21.45 0.41
C PRO A 238 12.70 -21.31 -1.09
N GLY A 239 12.71 -20.06 -1.58
CA GLY A 239 13.17 -19.71 -2.93
C GLY A 239 12.14 -19.57 -4.05
N SER A 240 11.05 -20.34 -4.07
CA SER A 240 10.09 -20.34 -5.20
C SER A 240 8.73 -19.71 -4.89
N LYS A 241 8.23 -19.85 -3.65
CA LYS A 241 6.86 -19.45 -3.30
C LYS A 241 6.66 -17.95 -3.11
N HIS A 242 7.71 -17.19 -2.78
CA HIS A 242 7.60 -15.76 -2.48
C HIS A 242 7.12 -14.97 -3.70
N ASN A 243 7.66 -15.25 -4.89
CA ASN A 243 7.26 -14.60 -6.13
C ASN A 243 5.82 -14.95 -6.52
N ALA A 244 5.40 -16.20 -6.34
CA ALA A 244 4.03 -16.63 -6.63
C ALA A 244 3.01 -15.93 -5.72
N LEU A 245 3.32 -15.85 -4.42
CA LEU A 245 2.51 -15.14 -3.43
C LEU A 245 2.43 -13.63 -3.73
N GLU A 246 3.55 -13.02 -4.08
CA GLU A 246 3.58 -11.60 -4.46
C GLU A 246 2.72 -11.32 -5.70
N VAL A 247 2.79 -12.20 -6.70
CA VAL A 247 1.97 -12.12 -7.92
C VAL A 247 0.49 -12.33 -7.60
N GLN A 248 0.15 -13.27 -6.72
CA GLN A 248 -1.22 -13.49 -6.27
C GLN A 248 -1.77 -12.23 -5.58
N ARG A 249 -1.02 -11.65 -4.63
CA ARG A 249 -1.42 -10.41 -3.94
C ARG A 249 -1.64 -9.25 -4.90
N LYS A 250 -0.74 -9.06 -5.89
CA LYS A 250 -0.90 -8.05 -6.95
C LYS A 250 -2.15 -8.31 -7.81
N SER A 251 -2.46 -9.57 -8.10
CA SER A 251 -3.64 -9.95 -8.88
C SER A 251 -4.94 -9.65 -8.13
N CYS A 252 -5.01 -9.97 -6.83
CA CYS A 252 -6.15 -9.62 -5.98
C CYS A 252 -6.38 -8.09 -5.90
N ILE A 253 -5.31 -7.31 -5.73
CA ILE A 253 -5.38 -5.84 -5.75
C ILE A 253 -5.93 -5.35 -7.08
N LEU A 254 -5.40 -5.87 -8.20
CA LEU A 254 -5.85 -5.50 -9.55
C LEU A 254 -7.34 -5.80 -9.77
N LEU A 255 -7.83 -6.94 -9.28
CA LEU A 255 -9.23 -7.34 -9.40
C LEU A 255 -10.15 -6.37 -8.64
N MET A 256 -9.79 -6.01 -7.41
CA MET A 256 -10.54 -5.02 -6.63
C MET A 256 -10.47 -3.62 -7.25
N GLU A 257 -9.34 -3.23 -7.87
CA GLU A 257 -9.23 -1.96 -8.58
C GLU A 257 -10.04 -1.93 -9.89
N ALA A 258 -10.28 -3.09 -10.52
CA ALA A 258 -10.94 -3.20 -11.82
C ALA A 258 -12.47 -3.21 -11.74
N ILE A 259 -13.06 -3.55 -10.58
CA ILE A 259 -14.51 -3.69 -10.44
C ILE A 259 -15.25 -2.34 -10.43
N ALA A 260 -14.71 -1.31 -9.78
CA ALA A 260 -15.36 -0.01 -9.72
C ALA A 260 -15.59 0.60 -11.13
N PRO A 261 -14.58 0.62 -12.04
CA PRO A 261 -14.81 1.00 -13.43
C PRO A 261 -15.76 0.05 -14.20
N ALA A 262 -15.77 -1.25 -13.87
CA ALA A 262 -16.67 -2.22 -14.51
C ALA A 262 -18.15 -1.90 -14.22
N LEU A 263 -18.45 -1.41 -13.03
CA LEU A 263 -19.81 -1.05 -12.61
C LEU A 263 -20.19 0.41 -12.91
N GLY A 264 -19.29 1.18 -13.54
CA GLY A 264 -19.57 2.59 -13.88
C GLY A 264 -19.65 3.50 -12.65
N MET A 265 -18.98 3.13 -11.57
CA MET A 265 -19.04 3.81 -10.28
C MET A 265 -18.29 5.15 -10.40
N LYS A 266 -19.02 6.27 -10.22
CA LYS A 266 -18.41 7.61 -10.07
C LYS A 266 -18.01 7.82 -8.60
N GLU A 267 -17.08 8.75 -8.36
CA GLU A 267 -16.40 9.04 -7.08
C GLU A 267 -17.24 8.87 -5.78
N PRO A 268 -16.60 8.58 -4.63
CA PRO A 268 -17.26 8.15 -3.40
C PRO A 268 -18.27 9.20 -2.87
N GLY A 269 -19.53 8.79 -2.65
CA GLY A 269 -20.57 9.63 -2.05
C GLY A 269 -22.03 9.35 -2.47
N GLY A 270 -22.30 8.37 -3.34
CA GLY A 270 -23.66 7.94 -3.72
C GLY A 270 -24.17 6.70 -2.96
N ASP A 271 -25.43 6.33 -3.20
CA ASP A 271 -26.07 5.13 -2.65
C ASP A 271 -25.17 3.90 -2.78
N ASP A 272 -25.13 3.08 -1.72
CA ASP A 272 -24.23 1.95 -1.67
C ASP A 272 -24.59 0.91 -2.77
N PRO A 273 -23.69 0.67 -3.73
CA PRO A 273 -23.97 -0.11 -4.93
C PRO A 273 -23.92 -1.62 -4.66
N TRP A 274 -23.53 -2.03 -3.46
CA TRP A 274 -23.38 -3.44 -3.09
C TRP A 274 -24.60 -3.96 -2.33
N SER A 275 -25.01 -5.19 -2.64
CA SER A 275 -26.04 -5.88 -1.87
C SER A 275 -25.56 -6.19 -0.45
N SER A 276 -26.50 -6.42 0.47
CA SER A 276 -26.16 -6.78 1.86
C SER A 276 -25.29 -8.04 1.94
N GLU A 277 -25.56 -9.05 1.08
CA GLU A 277 -24.79 -10.31 1.03
C GLU A 277 -23.32 -10.05 0.62
N ILE A 278 -23.08 -9.18 -0.36
CA ILE A 278 -21.73 -8.83 -0.81
C ILE A 278 -20.95 -8.08 0.27
N LYS A 279 -21.60 -7.15 0.97
CA LYS A 279 -20.96 -6.41 2.07
C LYS A 279 -20.64 -7.31 3.25
N GLU A 280 -21.54 -8.22 3.60
CA GLU A 280 -21.32 -9.20 4.67
C GLU A 280 -20.13 -10.11 4.34
N GLN A 281 -20.07 -10.65 3.11
CA GLN A 281 -18.92 -11.43 2.64
C GLN A 281 -17.62 -10.63 2.65
N ALA A 282 -17.63 -9.38 2.18
CA ALA A 282 -16.46 -8.51 2.20
C ALA A 282 -15.99 -8.19 3.63
N LYS A 283 -16.94 -8.05 4.58
CA LYS A 283 -16.67 -7.83 6.00
C LYS A 283 -16.02 -9.05 6.66
N GLU A 284 -16.50 -10.26 6.37
CA GLU A 284 -15.88 -11.50 6.86
C GLU A 284 -14.42 -11.62 6.41
N ILE A 285 -14.15 -11.36 5.13
CA ILE A 285 -12.79 -11.36 4.58
C ILE A 285 -11.94 -10.28 5.25
N ALA A 286 -12.50 -9.08 5.49
CA ALA A 286 -11.79 -8.00 6.16
C ALA A 286 -11.39 -8.35 7.59
N GLU A 287 -12.27 -8.97 8.39
CA GLU A 287 -11.95 -9.38 9.77
C GLU A 287 -10.87 -10.49 9.80
N GLU A 288 -10.92 -11.44 8.85
CA GLU A 288 -9.87 -12.44 8.67
C GLU A 288 -8.52 -11.78 8.36
N TRP A 289 -8.52 -10.85 7.39
CA TRP A 289 -7.31 -10.15 6.96
C TRP A 289 -6.76 -9.23 8.05
N LYS A 290 -7.63 -8.59 8.84
CA LYS A 290 -7.23 -7.76 9.99
C LYS A 290 -6.45 -8.58 11.01
N SER A 291 -6.96 -9.76 11.36
CA SER A 291 -6.29 -10.66 12.31
C SER A 291 -4.91 -11.11 11.80
N LYS A 292 -4.80 -11.45 10.51
CA LYS A 292 -3.54 -11.85 9.88
C LYS A 292 -2.55 -10.69 9.72
N LEU A 293 -3.04 -9.47 9.50
CA LEU A 293 -2.21 -8.26 9.44
C LEU A 293 -1.58 -7.91 10.79
N ALA A 294 -2.24 -8.22 11.90
CA ALA A 294 -1.71 -7.98 13.24
C ALA A 294 -0.44 -8.83 13.53
N GLU A 295 -0.27 -9.96 12.85
CA GLU A 295 0.92 -10.82 12.96
C GLU A 295 2.10 -10.35 12.09
N ILE A 296 1.86 -9.42 11.16
CA ILE A 296 2.86 -8.94 10.19
C ILE A 296 3.55 -7.69 10.75
N ASP A 297 4.88 -7.70 10.72
CA ASP A 297 5.67 -6.50 11.01
C ASP A 297 5.55 -5.48 9.84
N LEU A 298 4.57 -4.58 9.96
CA LEU A 298 4.32 -3.53 9.00
C LEU A 298 5.47 -2.49 8.94
N ASP A 299 6.24 -2.32 10.01
CA ASP A 299 7.34 -1.36 10.05
C ASP A 299 8.52 -1.83 9.19
N ALA A 300 8.73 -3.14 9.07
CA ALA A 300 9.72 -3.74 8.17
C ALA A 300 9.40 -3.52 6.68
N SER A 301 8.16 -3.16 6.32
CA SER A 301 7.70 -3.07 4.92
C SER A 301 8.21 -1.85 4.13
N ASN A 302 8.90 -0.91 4.80
CA ASN A 302 9.45 0.31 4.20
C ASN A 302 8.44 1.08 3.32
N GLY A 303 7.16 1.09 3.71
CA GLY A 303 6.08 1.78 3.03
C GLY A 303 5.55 1.12 1.76
N TYR A 304 5.83 -0.17 1.53
CA TYR A 304 5.43 -0.93 0.33
C TYR A 304 4.67 -2.25 0.63
N SER A 305 4.02 -2.43 1.78
CA SER A 305 3.28 -3.66 2.08
C SER A 305 2.14 -3.91 1.08
N LEU A 306 2.09 -5.13 0.51
CA LEU A 306 1.00 -5.57 -0.37
C LEU A 306 -0.25 -5.92 0.41
N GLU A 307 -0.07 -6.47 1.61
CA GLU A 307 -1.09 -6.90 2.54
C GLU A 307 -1.88 -5.70 3.05
N ALA A 308 -1.18 -4.67 3.52
CA ALA A 308 -1.80 -3.42 3.94
C ALA A 308 -2.54 -2.72 2.78
N GLN A 309 -1.98 -2.72 1.56
CA GLN A 309 -2.68 -2.15 0.41
C GLN A 309 -3.94 -2.94 0.06
N ALA A 310 -3.84 -4.26 -0.02
CA ALA A 310 -4.99 -5.08 -0.39
C ALA A 310 -6.12 -4.90 0.61
N PHE A 311 -5.80 -4.84 1.90
CA PHE A 311 -6.78 -4.58 2.95
C PHE A 311 -7.46 -3.21 2.78
N LEU A 312 -6.71 -2.13 2.60
CA LEU A 312 -7.31 -0.82 2.31
C LEU A 312 -8.15 -0.83 1.02
N GLN A 313 -7.70 -1.55 -0.01
CA GLN A 313 -8.42 -1.67 -1.26
C GLN A 313 -9.75 -2.43 -1.07
N LEU A 314 -9.78 -3.49 -0.25
CA LEU A 314 -11.01 -4.22 0.08
C LEU A 314 -12.03 -3.30 0.77
N LEU A 315 -11.58 -2.59 1.81
CA LEU A 315 -12.43 -1.68 2.58
C LEU A 315 -13.04 -0.58 1.71
N THR A 316 -12.20 0.02 0.86
CA THR A 316 -12.65 1.08 -0.06
C THR A 316 -13.56 0.57 -1.16
N THR A 317 -13.25 -0.58 -1.76
CA THR A 317 -13.99 -1.09 -2.92
C THR A 317 -15.40 -1.51 -2.53
N PHE A 318 -15.55 -2.21 -1.40
CA PHE A 318 -16.82 -2.78 -0.96
C PHE A 318 -17.52 -1.96 0.13
N ASN A 319 -17.01 -0.75 0.41
CA ASN A 319 -17.52 0.14 1.45
C ASN A 319 -17.75 -0.59 2.78
N VAL A 320 -16.75 -1.37 3.19
CA VAL A 320 -16.82 -2.10 4.45
C VAL A 320 -16.56 -1.10 5.57
N ASP A 321 -17.58 -0.91 6.42
CA ASP A 321 -17.49 -0.14 7.66
C ASP A 321 -16.49 -0.82 8.60
N SER A 322 -15.19 -0.60 8.36
CA SER A 322 -14.16 -1.23 9.15
C SER A 322 -14.06 -0.53 10.49
N VAL A 323 -14.06 -1.31 11.56
CA VAL A 323 -13.81 -0.88 12.94
C VAL A 323 -12.30 -0.71 13.14
N LEU A 324 -11.62 0.02 12.25
CA LEU A 324 -10.23 0.40 12.47
C LEU A 324 -10.21 1.61 13.39
N ASP A 325 -9.47 1.48 14.49
CA ASP A 325 -9.13 2.66 15.28
C ASP A 325 -8.13 3.55 14.53
N GLU A 326 -7.99 4.80 14.98
CA GLU A 326 -7.12 5.78 14.32
C GLU A 326 -5.65 5.33 14.27
N ASP A 327 -5.18 4.59 15.28
CA ASP A 327 -3.80 4.11 15.36
C ASP A 327 -3.55 2.93 14.40
N GLU A 328 -4.48 1.98 14.31
CA GLU A 328 -4.48 0.86 13.36
C GLU A 328 -4.46 1.38 11.93
N LEU A 329 -5.35 2.33 11.64
CA LEU A 329 -5.42 2.96 10.34
C LEU A 329 -4.12 3.72 10.00
N CYS A 330 -3.57 4.48 10.95
CA CYS A 330 -2.29 5.18 10.76
C CYS A 330 -1.16 4.20 10.40
N LYS A 331 -1.05 3.06 11.12
CA LYS A 331 -0.04 2.03 10.83
C LYS A 331 -0.17 1.49 9.41
N ILE A 332 -1.39 1.15 9.00
CA ILE A 332 -1.67 0.63 7.66
C ILE A 332 -1.33 1.68 6.59
N VAL A 333 -1.72 2.95 6.79
CA VAL A 333 -1.41 4.05 5.86
C VAL A 333 0.10 4.29 5.75
N VAL A 334 0.84 4.25 6.86
CA VAL A 334 2.31 4.35 6.85
C VAL A 334 2.92 3.20 6.05
N ALA A 335 2.43 1.97 6.25
CA ALA A 335 2.89 0.77 5.56
C ALA A 335 2.65 0.79 4.03
N VAL A 336 1.77 1.66 3.53
CA VAL A 336 1.50 1.85 2.09
C VAL A 336 1.92 3.21 1.54
N SER A 337 2.53 4.07 2.37
CA SER A 337 2.78 5.49 2.07
C SER A 337 3.59 5.78 0.80
N ARG A 338 4.40 4.83 0.31
CA ARG A 338 5.24 5.03 -0.87
C ARG A 338 4.58 4.59 -2.17
N ARG A 339 3.36 4.03 -2.12
CA ARG A 339 2.59 3.65 -3.31
C ARG A 339 1.74 4.81 -3.83
N LYS A 340 1.68 4.94 -5.16
CA LYS A 340 0.96 6.03 -5.85
C LYS A 340 -0.55 6.03 -5.55
N GLN A 341 -1.13 4.86 -5.27
CA GLN A 341 -2.57 4.68 -5.09
C GLN A 341 -3.09 5.08 -3.70
N THR A 342 -2.21 5.15 -2.69
CA THR A 342 -2.55 5.40 -1.28
C THR A 342 -3.34 6.69 -1.06
N ALA A 343 -2.99 7.75 -1.79
CA ALA A 343 -3.68 9.03 -1.67
C ALA A 343 -5.15 8.99 -2.12
N VAL A 344 -5.49 8.09 -3.06
CA VAL A 344 -6.86 7.91 -3.58
C VAL A 344 -7.69 7.08 -2.58
N SER A 345 -7.10 6.00 -2.05
CA SER A 345 -7.76 5.15 -1.05
C SER A 345 -8.08 5.92 0.24
N CYS A 346 -7.16 6.75 0.75
CA CYS A 346 -7.41 7.55 1.95
C CYS A 346 -8.56 8.55 1.80
N ARG A 347 -8.76 9.11 0.59
CA ARG A 347 -9.90 10.01 0.32
C ARG A 347 -11.23 9.27 0.31
N SER A 348 -11.24 8.05 -0.24
CA SER A 348 -12.45 7.23 -0.37
C SER A 348 -12.93 6.66 0.97
N LEU A 349 -12.03 6.50 1.95
CA LEU A 349 -12.36 6.06 3.31
C LEU A 349 -12.87 7.20 4.22
N GLY A 350 -13.08 8.42 3.71
CA GLY A 350 -13.55 9.55 4.53
C GLY A 350 -12.54 10.05 5.57
N LEU A 351 -11.25 9.70 5.43
CA LEU A 351 -10.21 10.05 6.42
C LEU A 351 -9.90 11.55 6.51
N ASN A 352 -10.39 12.33 5.55
CA ASN A 352 -10.26 13.77 5.51
C ASN A 352 -11.04 14.49 6.62
N GLU A 353 -12.11 13.88 7.14
CA GLU A 353 -12.98 14.49 8.16
C GLU A 353 -12.57 14.11 9.58
N LYS A 354 -12.02 12.91 9.78
CA LYS A 354 -11.55 12.42 11.10
C LYS A 354 -10.19 12.99 11.52
N VAL A 355 -9.44 13.61 10.61
CA VAL A 355 -8.16 14.28 10.90
C VAL A 355 -8.15 15.69 10.31
N PRO A 356 -8.68 16.70 11.02
CA PRO A 356 -8.75 18.07 10.51
C PRO A 356 -7.33 18.65 10.33
N GLY A 357 -6.94 18.88 9.08
CA GLY A 357 -5.65 19.48 8.70
C GLY A 357 -4.93 18.82 7.52
N TRP A 358 -5.49 17.77 6.92
CA TRP A 358 -4.81 16.94 5.94
C TRP A 358 -4.87 17.42 4.46
N TYR A 359 -5.69 18.41 4.06
CA TYR A 359 -5.57 18.99 2.70
C TYR A 359 -6.00 20.47 2.62
N PRO A 360 -5.28 21.35 1.89
CA PRO A 360 -5.87 22.56 1.33
C PRO A 360 -6.69 22.22 0.06
N PRO A 361 -7.75 22.98 -0.26
CA PRO A 361 -8.62 22.69 -1.39
C PRO A 361 -7.93 23.05 -2.71
N ARG A 362 -7.81 22.04 -3.59
CA ARG A 362 -7.22 22.03 -4.96
C ARG A 362 -5.68 21.99 -5.02
N MET A 363 -5.16 20.85 -5.49
CA MET A 363 -3.76 20.69 -5.92
C MET A 363 -3.71 19.98 -7.28
N PRO A 364 -2.87 20.45 -8.23
CA PRO A 364 -2.58 19.75 -9.47
C PRO A 364 -1.82 18.43 -9.22
N GLN A 365 -1.83 17.53 -10.20
CA GLN A 365 -1.08 16.26 -10.25
C GLN A 365 0.43 16.45 -10.02
N VAL A 366 0.87 16.62 -8.79
CA VAL A 366 2.28 16.56 -8.38
C VAL A 366 2.42 15.81 -7.07
N SER A 367 3.39 14.89 -7.10
CA SER A 367 3.74 13.86 -6.10
C SER A 367 3.48 14.25 -4.64
N LEU A 368 2.80 13.36 -3.91
CA LEU A 368 2.60 13.33 -2.45
C LEU A 368 3.89 13.61 -1.65
N ARG A 369 5.06 13.39 -2.27
CA ARG A 369 6.39 13.72 -1.73
C ARG A 369 6.57 15.21 -1.40
N SER A 370 6.07 16.12 -2.24
CA SER A 370 6.20 17.56 -2.00
C SER A 370 5.32 18.04 -0.84
N TRP A 371 4.24 17.30 -0.57
CA TRP A 371 3.29 17.61 0.49
C TRP A 371 3.76 17.06 1.84
N LEU A 372 4.24 15.81 1.87
CA LEU A 372 4.89 15.21 3.05
C LEU A 372 6.12 16.02 3.52
N SER A 373 6.85 16.65 2.60
CA SER A 373 7.97 17.53 2.93
C SER A 373 7.57 18.95 3.37
N GLY A 374 6.31 19.36 3.16
CA GLY A 374 5.86 20.75 3.32
C GLY A 374 5.06 21.04 4.59
N THR A 375 4.55 20.03 5.30
CA THR A 375 3.71 20.22 6.50
C THR A 375 4.45 19.76 7.76
N GLY A 376 4.99 20.71 8.51
CA GLY A 376 5.72 20.48 9.77
C GLY A 376 4.95 19.71 10.86
N LYS A 377 3.62 19.60 10.75
CA LYS A 377 2.78 18.83 11.69
C LYS A 377 2.77 17.32 11.42
N LEU A 378 2.83 16.90 10.15
CA LEU A 378 2.91 15.48 9.80
C LEU A 378 4.31 14.92 10.06
N MET A 379 5.35 15.73 9.81
CA MET A 379 6.72 15.42 10.25
C MET A 379 6.85 15.42 11.77
N GLN A 380 6.20 16.31 12.53
CA GLN A 380 6.21 16.23 14.00
C GLN A 380 5.57 14.94 14.51
N PHE A 381 4.44 14.50 13.94
CA PHE A 381 3.74 13.28 14.38
C PHE A 381 4.50 12.00 13.99
N ILE A 382 5.04 11.95 12.76
CA ILE A 382 5.88 10.85 12.27
C ILE A 382 7.23 10.82 13.00
N SER A 383 7.84 11.98 13.29
CA SER A 383 9.09 12.11 14.03
C SER A 383 8.91 11.75 15.52
N TYR A 384 7.79 12.12 16.16
CA TYR A 384 7.50 11.72 17.55
C TYR A 384 7.36 10.19 17.71
N LYS A 385 6.74 9.48 16.76
CA LYS A 385 6.65 7.99 16.80
C LYS A 385 7.94 7.29 16.34
N LEU A 386 8.69 7.83 15.37
CA LEU A 386 9.95 7.22 14.90
C LEU A 386 11.16 7.47 15.84
N LEU A 387 11.25 8.62 16.52
CA LEU A 387 12.32 8.87 17.51
C LEU A 387 12.03 8.29 18.91
N GLY A 388 10.80 7.86 19.19
CA GLY A 388 10.44 7.21 20.45
C GLY A 388 10.98 5.79 20.64
N PHE A 389 11.49 5.14 19.58
CA PHE A 389 11.93 3.73 19.62
C PHE A 389 13.44 3.51 19.76
N ARG A 390 14.22 4.55 20.09
CA ARG A 390 15.63 4.40 20.54
C ARG A 390 15.83 4.97 21.94
N ARG A 391 15.29 4.30 22.95
CA ARG A 391 15.87 4.22 24.30
C ARG A 391 15.10 3.16 25.09
N HIS A 392 15.62 1.95 25.14
CA HIS A 392 15.87 1.20 26.37
C HIS A 392 16.34 -0.23 26.04
N SER A 393 17.65 -0.44 26.11
CA SER A 393 18.21 -1.73 26.52
C SER A 393 19.27 -1.38 27.57
N PRO A 394 19.04 -1.68 28.86
CA PRO A 394 20.10 -1.57 29.85
C PRO A 394 21.03 -2.78 29.70
N LEU A 395 22.24 -2.53 29.21
CA LEU A 395 23.37 -3.40 29.44
C LEU A 395 23.65 -3.41 30.95
N HIS A 396 23.28 -4.49 31.63
CA HIS A 396 23.87 -4.85 32.91
C HIS A 396 25.22 -5.51 32.63
N LEU A 397 26.31 -4.76 32.87
CA LEU A 397 27.61 -5.36 33.20
C LEU A 397 27.68 -5.51 34.73
N CYS A 398 27.90 -6.73 35.17
CA CYS A 398 28.83 -7.03 36.26
C CYS A 398 30.04 -7.72 35.62
#